data_AF-X1APX0-F1
#
_entry.id   AF-X1APX0-F1
#
_cell.length_a   1.000
_cell.length_b   1.000
_cell.length_c   1.000
_cell.angle_alpha   90.00
_cell.angle_beta   90.00
_cell.angle_gamma   90.00
#
_symmetry.space_group_name_H-M   'P 1'
#
loop_
_entity.id
_entity.type
_entity.pdbx_description
1 polymer ?
#
loop_
_entity_poly.entity_id
_entity_poly.type
_entity_poly.pdbx_seq_one_letter_code
_entity_poly.pdbx_strand_id
1 'polypeptide(L)' 'MWVNVWGHVQKPGSYLVYDGIDIATVLSITGGPKQGANLKKLLVFRDELDSLGQKNY' A
#
# COMPACT_ATOMS: atom_id res chain seq x y z
N MET A 1 6.49 9.18 -4.06
CA MET A 1 7.13 8.03 -3.38
C MET A 1 6.82 6.67 -4.04
N TRP A 2 7.54 5.60 -3.68
CA TRP A 2 7.20 4.22 -4.07
C TRP A 2 6.34 3.55 -2.99
N VAL A 3 5.28 2.84 -3.39
CA VAL A 3 4.42 2.03 -2.51
C VAL A 3 4.33 0.61 -3.06
N ASN A 4 4.49 -0.38 -2.18
CA ASN A 4 4.34 -1.78 -2.52
C ASN A 4 2.93 -2.26 -2.17
N VAL A 5 2.27 -2.92 -3.11
CA VAL A 5 0.94 -3.50 -2.93
C VAL A 5 1.00 -5.00 -3.16
N TRP A 6 0.60 -5.75 -2.13
CA TRP A 6 0.59 -7.22 -2.15
C TRP A 6 -0.80 -7.77 -1.79
N GLY A 7 -0.98 -9.08 -1.99
CA GLY A 7 -2.21 -9.78 -1.63
C GLY A 7 -3.22 -9.91 -2.77
N HIS A 8 -4.52 -9.93 -2.41
CA HIS A 8 -5.62 -10.30 -3.30
C HIS A 8 -6.16 -9.11 -4.12
N VAL A 9 -5.29 -8.47 -4.90
CA VAL A 9 -5.62 -7.37 -5.83
C VAL A 9 -5.43 -7.79 -7.28
N GLN A 10 -5.99 -7.02 -8.23
CA GLN A 10 -5.88 -7.33 -9.66
C GLN A 10 -4.43 -7.32 -10.15
N LYS A 11 -3.67 -6.28 -9.79
CA LYS A 11 -2.28 -6.08 -10.20
C LYS A 11 -1.40 -5.78 -8.97
N PRO A 12 -0.87 -6.80 -8.27
CA PRO A 12 0.10 -6.57 -7.20
C PRO A 12 1.43 -6.05 -7.79
N GLY A 13 2.18 -5.29 -7.01
CA GLY A 13 3.47 -4.75 -7.44
C GLY A 13 3.84 -3.43 -6.77
N SER A 14 4.94 -2.84 -7.23
CA SER A 14 5.44 -1.55 -6.79
C SER A 14 4.90 -0.45 -7.70
N TYR A 15 4.34 0.59 -7.09
CA TYR A 15 3.74 1.72 -7.80
C TYR A 15 4.42 3.02 -7.41
N LEU A 16 4.79 3.82 -8.40
CA LEU A 16 5.20 5.20 -8.19
C LEU A 16 3.95 6.06 -8.02
N VAL A 17 3.86 6.74 -6.89
CA VAL A 17 2.69 7.55 -6.50
C VAL A 17 3.13 8.93 -6.03
N TYR A 18 2.18 9.87 -5.97
CA TYR A 18 2.43 11.18 -5.39
C TYR A 18 2.38 11.13 -3.86
N ASP A 19 3.08 12.06 -3.21
CA ASP A 19 3.10 12.14 -1.76
C ASP A 19 1.76 12.64 -1.24
N GLY A 20 1.23 11.99 -0.19
CA GLY A 20 -0.12 12.26 0.32
C GLY A 20 -1.25 11.55 -0.43
N ILE A 21 -0.94 10.60 -1.32
CA ILE A 21 -1.95 9.74 -1.95
C ILE A 21 -2.77 8.96 -0.90
N ASP A 22 -4.06 8.80 -1.16
CA ASP A 22 -4.95 8.01 -0.32
C ASP A 22 -5.01 6.54 -0.76
N ILE A 23 -5.43 5.67 0.17
CA ILE A 23 -5.48 4.21 -0.03
C ILE A 23 -6.48 3.81 -1.13
N ALA A 24 -7.60 4.52 -1.27
CA ALA A 24 -8.60 4.19 -2.28
C ALA A 24 -8.06 4.45 -3.69
N THR A 25 -7.29 5.53 -3.87
CA THR A 25 -6.59 5.82 -5.12
C THR A 25 -5.53 4.75 -5.42
N VAL A 26 -4.70 4.36 -4.44
CA VAL A 26 -3.72 3.27 -4.64
C VAL A 26 -4.41 1.96 -5.05
N LEU A 27 -5.50 1.58 -4.37
CA LEU A 27 -6.28 0.39 -4.73
C LEU A 27 -6.84 0.51 -6.15
N SER A 28 -7.36 1.67 -6.54
CA SER A 28 -7.88 1.92 -7.89
C SER A 28 -6.81 1.74 -8.96
N ILE A 29 -5.59 2.27 -8.73
CA ILE A 29 -4.45 2.10 -9.65
C ILE A 29 -4.07 0.62 -9.82
N THR A 30 -4.16 -0.17 -8.75
CA THR A 30 -3.89 -1.62 -8.82
C THR A 30 -5.01 -2.43 -9.49
N GLY A 31 -6.08 -1.77 -9.97
CA GLY A 31 -7.26 -2.41 -10.56
C GLY A 31 -8.28 -2.89 -9.52
N GLY A 32 -8.11 -2.52 -8.27
CA GLY A 32 -8.99 -2.86 -7.17
C GLY A 32 -8.77 -4.25 -6.57
N PRO A 33 -9.49 -4.54 -5.48
CA PRO A 33 -9.51 -5.87 -4.87
C PRO A 33 -10.16 -6.89 -5.80
N LYS A 34 -9.62 -8.11 -5.81
CA LYS A 34 -10.24 -9.25 -6.49
C LYS A 34 -11.55 -9.67 -5.79
N GLN A 35 -12.43 -10.34 -6.53
CA GLN A 35 -13.62 -10.95 -5.94
C GLN A 35 -13.24 -11.87 -4.78
N GLY A 36 -13.93 -11.72 -3.64
CA GLY A 36 -13.65 -12.49 -2.43
C GLY A 36 -12.54 -11.93 -1.53
N ALA A 37 -11.89 -10.81 -1.90
CA ALA A 37 -10.93 -10.14 -1.02
C ALA A 37 -11.61 -9.61 0.26
N ASN A 38 -10.96 -9.81 1.40
CA ASN A 38 -11.48 -9.33 2.69
C ASN A 38 -10.98 -7.92 3.01
N LEU A 39 -11.79 -6.91 2.66
CA LEU A 39 -11.46 -5.50 2.89
C LEU A 39 -11.46 -5.09 4.37
N LYS A 40 -11.99 -5.92 5.27
CA LYS A 40 -11.92 -5.68 6.73
C LYS A 40 -10.56 -6.03 7.32
N LYS A 41 -9.69 -6.70 6.57
CA LYS A 41 -8.34 -7.13 7.00
C LYS A 41 -7.25 -6.51 6.13
N LEU A 42 -7.36 -5.21 5.86
CA LEU A 42 -6.33 -4.46 5.15
C LEU A 42 -5.31 -3.91 6.15
N LEU A 43 -4.02 -4.11 5.87
CA LEU A 43 -2.91 -3.63 6.69
C LEU A 43 -2.10 -2.61 5.90
N VAL A 44 -1.70 -1.52 6.56
CA VAL A 44 -0.82 -0.50 6.00
C VAL A 44 0.43 -0.45 6.86
N PHE A 45 1.57 -0.74 6.23
CA PHE A 45 2.88 -0.63 6.84
C PHE A 45 3.53 0.66 6.40
N ARG A 46 4.03 1.44 7.34
CA ARG A 46 4.83 2.63 7.08
C ARG A 46 6.11 2.49 7.89
N ASP A 47 7.23 2.38 7.19
CA ASP A 47 8.55 2.56 7.81
C ASP A 47 8.69 4.04 8.14
N GLU A 48 8.30 4.43 9.35
CA GLU A 48 8.72 5.72 9.88
C GLU A 48 10.15 5.55 10.37
N LEU A 49 11.07 6.31 9.75
CA LEU A 49 12.39 6.50 10.34
C LEU A 49 12.15 7.21 11.67
N ASP A 50 12.58 6.60 12.78
CA ASP A 50 12.57 7.28 14.06
C ASP A 50 13.45 8.54 13.97
N SER A 51 13.34 9.45 14.94
CA SER A 51 14.07 10.71 15.06
C SER A 51 15.60 10.58 14.95
N LEU A 52 16.11 9.35 15.00
CA LEU A 52 17.51 8.96 14.88
C LEU A 52 17.86 8.31 13.51
N GLY A 53 16.94 8.32 12.54
CA GLY A 53 17.14 7.72 11.21
C GLY A 53 17.12 6.19 11.21
N GLN A 54 16.61 5.54 12.25
CA GLN A 54 16.56 4.08 12.35
C GLN A 54 15.18 3.56 11.91
N LYS A 55 15.21 2.51 11.09
CA LYS A 55 14.01 1.77 10.70
C LYS A 55 13.56 0.89 11.86
N ASN A 56 12.36 1.13 12.38
CA ASN A 56 11.73 0.19 13.30
C ASN A 56 11.18 -0.99 12.49
N TYR A 57 11.74 -2.17 12.69
CA TYR A 57 11.24 -3.45 12.16
C TYR A 57 10.19 -4.04 13.11
#